data_AF-A0A359LPI3-F1
#
_entry.id   AF-A0A359LPI3-F1
#
_cell.length_a   1.000
_cell.length_b   1.000
_cell.length_c   1.000
_cell.angle_alpha   90.00
_cell.angle_beta   90.00
_cell.angle_gamma   90.00
#
_symmetry.space_group_name_H-M   'P 1'
#
loop_
_entity.id
_entity.type
_entity.pdbx_description
1 polymer ?
#
loop_
_entity_poly.entity_id
_entity_poly.type
_entity_poly.pdbx_seq_one_letter_code
_entity_poly.pdbx_strand_id
1 'polypeptide(L)' 'QMSIYDASVEYAAAGTPLMIIAGKEYGSGSSRDWAAKGVLLLGVRAVIAESFER' A
#
# COMPACT_ATOMS: atom_id res chain seq x y z
N GLN A 1 17.29 2.96 9.34
CA GLN A 1 15.99 2.34 9.05
C GLN A 1 15.00 3.47 8.84
N MET A 2 14.22 3.44 7.75
CA MET A 2 13.23 4.49 7.44
C MET A 2 11.81 3.97 7.66
N SER A 3 10.85 4.85 7.95
CA SER A 3 9.45 4.46 8.00
C SER A 3 8.88 4.30 6.58
N ILE A 4 7.76 3.57 6.45
CA ILE A 4 7.03 3.47 5.18
C ILE A 4 6.57 4.85 4.70
N TYR A 5 6.19 5.72 5.63
CA TYR A 5 5.77 7.09 5.31
C TYR A 5 6.93 7.89 4.71
N ASP A 6 8.10 7.89 5.34
CA ASP A 6 9.26 8.64 4.84
C ASP A 6 9.67 8.16 3.44
N ALA A 7 9.66 6.84 3.23
CA ALA A 7 9.91 6.26 1.92
C ALA A 7 8.89 6.75 0.87
N SER A 8 7.60 6.77 1.22
CA SER A 8 6.55 7.24 0.30
C SER A 8 6.75 8.70 -0.12
N VAL A 9 7.21 9.55 0.79
CA VAL A 9 7.50 10.97 0.52
C VAL A 9 8.70 11.11 -0.42
N GLU A 10 9.78 10.35 -0.20
CA GLU A 10 10.94 10.33 -1.08
C GLU A 10 10.59 9.87 -2.50
N TYR A 11 9.82 8.79 -2.64
CA TYR A 11 9.38 8.29 -3.95
C TYR A 11 8.41 9.25 -4.65
N ALA A 12 7.53 9.91 -3.90
CA ALA A 12 6.66 10.96 -4.45
C ALA A 12 7.48 12.14 -4.99
N ALA A 13 8.50 12.60 -4.25
CA ALA A 13 9.41 13.66 -4.69
C ALA A 13 10.22 13.26 -5.93
N ALA A 14 10.59 11.99 -6.05
CA ALA A 14 11.27 11.44 -7.21
C ALA A 14 10.34 11.19 -8.42
N GLY A 15 9.02 11.36 -8.27
CA GLY A 15 8.04 11.05 -9.32
C GLY A 15 7.92 9.56 -9.64
N THR A 16 8.33 8.70 -8.71
CA THR A 16 8.37 7.25 -8.91
C THR A 16 7.08 6.61 -8.40
N PRO A 17 6.32 5.87 -9.23
CA PRO A 17 5.09 5.21 -8.79
C PRO A 17 5.39 4.01 -7.88
N LEU A 18 4.49 3.76 -6.93
CA LEU A 18 4.60 2.65 -5.98
C LEU A 18 3.57 1.55 -6.25
N MET A 19 3.94 0.31 -5.90
CA MET A 19 3.03 -0.84 -5.87
C MET A 19 3.29 -1.70 -4.62
N ILE A 20 2.29 -2.47 -4.20
CA ILE A 20 2.42 -3.47 -3.13
C ILE A 20 2.41 -4.86 -3.77
N ILE A 21 3.33 -5.72 -3.34
CA ILE A 21 3.31 -7.16 -3.59
C ILE A 21 2.96 -7.85 -2.28
N ALA A 22 1.95 -8.71 -2.29
CA ALA A 22 1.45 -9.42 -1.12
C ALA A 22 1.22 -10.91 -1.41
N GLY A 23 1.17 -11.71 -0.35
CA GLY A 23 0.81 -13.12 -0.42
C GLY A 23 -0.70 -13.33 -0.51
N LYS A 24 -1.20 -14.37 0.16
CA LYS A 24 -2.62 -14.71 0.23
C LYS A 24 -3.38 -13.85 1.25
N GLU A 25 -4.68 -13.73 1.04
CA GLU A 25 -5.65 -13.09 1.95
C GLU A 25 -5.29 -11.64 2.29
N TYR A 26 -4.81 -10.89 1.28
CA TYR A 26 -4.53 -9.46 1.45
C TYR A 26 -5.81 -8.70 1.78
N GLY A 27 -5.75 -7.89 2.85
CA GLY A 27 -6.91 -7.14 3.33
C GLY A 27 -7.78 -7.89 4.34
N SER A 28 -7.40 -9.10 4.77
CA SER A 28 -8.15 -9.83 5.78
C SER A 28 -8.20 -9.12 7.14
N GLY A 29 -9.35 -9.23 7.81
CA GLY A 29 -9.61 -8.65 9.13
C GLY A 29 -10.81 -7.70 9.15
N SER A 30 -10.93 -6.93 10.22
CA SER A 30 -11.98 -5.91 10.31
C SER A 30 -11.75 -4.83 9.26
N SER A 31 -12.78 -4.54 8.47
CA SER A 31 -12.77 -3.39 7.57
C SER A 31 -12.55 -2.11 8.38
N ARG A 32 -11.47 -1.38 8.03
CA ARG A 32 -11.10 -0.11 8.62
C ARG A 32 -11.07 0.93 7.51
N ASP A 33 -11.61 2.12 7.78
CA ASP A 33 -11.64 3.24 6.82
C ASP A 33 -10.28 3.53 6.17
N TRP A 34 -9.20 3.27 6.90
CA TRP A 34 -7.83 3.56 6.49
C TRP A 34 -7.13 2.43 5.72
N ALA A 35 -7.68 1.22 5.67
CA ALA A 35 -7.03 0.08 5.02
C ALA A 35 -6.77 0.34 3.52
N ALA A 36 -7.73 0.95 2.82
CA ALA A 36 -7.56 1.35 1.42
C ALA A 36 -7.05 2.79 1.27
N LYS A 37 -7.58 3.74 2.06
CA LYS A 37 -7.23 5.16 1.95
C LYS A 37 -5.76 5.43 2.26
N GLY A 38 -5.21 4.75 3.27
CA GLY A 38 -3.80 4.90 3.66
C GLY A 38 -2.85 4.49 2.53
N VAL A 39 -3.11 3.33 1.91
CA VAL A 39 -2.32 2.83 0.77
C VAL A 39 -2.34 3.83 -0.39
N LEU A 40 -3.51 4.38 -0.72
CA LEU A 40 -3.63 5.39 -1.77
C LEU A 40 -2.87 6.69 -1.44
N LEU A 41 -2.95 7.16 -0.19
CA LEU A 41 -2.27 8.39 0.26
C LEU A 41 -0.75 8.24 0.31
N LEU A 42 -0.24 7.02 0.45
CA LEU A 42 1.19 6.71 0.29
C LEU A 42 1.63 6.67 -1.18
N GLY A 43 0.74 6.92 -2.15
CA GLY A 43 1.08 6.95 -3.57
C GLY A 43 1.10 5.59 -4.26
N VAL A 44 0.60 4.53 -3.61
CA VAL A 44 0.49 3.19 -4.21
C VAL A 44 -0.59 3.20 -5.30
N ARG A 45 -0.22 2.71 -6.50
CA ARG A 45 -1.09 2.71 -7.69
C ARG A 45 -1.69 1.34 -7.99
N ALA A 46 -1.10 0.28 -7.47
CA ALA A 46 -1.57 -1.08 -7.66
C ALA A 46 -1.15 -1.97 -6.48
N VAL A 47 -1.97 -3.00 -6.22
CA VAL A 47 -1.64 -4.10 -5.33
C VAL A 47 -1.70 -5.39 -6.14
N ILE A 48 -0.64 -6.19 -6.09
CA ILE A 48 -0.57 -7.53 -6.66
C ILE A 48 -0.49 -8.50 -5.49
N ALA A 49 -1.51 -9.35 -5.35
CA ALA A 49 -1.59 -10.34 -4.28
C ALA A 49 -1.90 -11.73 -4.86
N GLU A 50 -1.53 -12.79 -4.13
CA GLU A 50 -1.94 -14.15 -4.47
C GLU A 50 -3.45 -14.36 -4.27
N SER A 51 -4.04 -13.72 -3.25
CA SER A 51 -5.49 -13.58 -3.07
C SER A 51 -5.83 -12.35 -2.24
N PHE A 52 -7.06 -11.85 -2.39
CA PHE A 52 -7.65 -10.79 -1.56
C PHE A 52 -8.75 -11.39 -0.68
N GLU A 53 -9.01 -10.77 0.47
CA GLU A 53 -10.23 -11.07 1.24
C GLU A 53 -11.51 -10.69 0.45
N ARG A 54 -12.65 -11.30 0.80
CA ARG A 54 -13.86 -11.35 -0.05
C ARG A 54 -14.84 -10.19 0.16
#